data_AF-A0A7S4KBV7-F1
#
_entry.id   AF-A0A7S4KBV7-F1
#
_cell.length_a   1.000
_cell.length_b   1.000
_cell.length_c   1.000
_cell.angle_alpha   90.00
_cell.angle_beta   90.00
_cell.angle_gamma   90.00
#
_symmetry.space_group_name_H-M   'P 1'
#
loop_
_entity.id
_entity.type
_entity.pdbx_description
1 polymer ?
#
loop_
_entity_poly.entity_id
_entity_poly.type
_entity_poly.pdbx_seq_one_letter_code
_entity_poly.pdbx_strand_id
1 'polypeptide(L)'
;MFLTRNTKGDFSCPNITSQRQAVDVWSVGCIFAEIITRKPFFQGKNPQHQLSLIVEVVGCPPASELDFASHIPVARDIIERARDKHQEAGRKSTSTSGRGSTGRLRNRLPSGASPEALDLLSKMLVVKPEDRLTVEQALEHPYLKDLHSQMEEPSCIHPFDGSFEEPITPKGCSLDDNIRRMMIEEMEKLQQGAATSHQEITNAKTASTSASS
;
A
#
# COMPACT_ATOMS: atom_id res chain seq x y z
N MET A 1 5.19 -6.53 -3.71
CA MET A 1 4.98 -7.15 -5.05
C MET A 1 4.68 -8.65 -5.03
N PHE A 2 5.02 -9.43 -3.98
CA PHE A 2 4.84 -10.90 -3.96
C PHE A 2 3.56 -11.42 -3.29
N LEU A 3 2.63 -10.55 -2.86
CA LEU A 3 1.44 -10.95 -2.08
C LEU A 3 0.11 -10.62 -2.75
N THR A 4 0.12 -10.09 -3.96
CA THR A 4 -1.11 -9.88 -4.72
C THR A 4 -1.39 -11.15 -5.53
N ARG A 5 -2.46 -11.85 -5.17
CA ARG A 5 -3.04 -12.90 -6.00
C ARG A 5 -3.16 -12.39 -7.44
N ASN A 6 -2.74 -13.24 -8.37
CA ASN A 6 -2.87 -12.99 -9.80
C ASN A 6 -4.35 -13.11 -10.19
N THR A 7 -5.15 -12.07 -9.95
CA THR A 7 -6.56 -12.02 -10.40
C THR A 7 -6.62 -11.19 -11.66
N LYS A 8 -6.59 -11.86 -12.82
CA LYS A 8 -6.91 -11.25 -14.10
C LYS A 8 -8.35 -10.73 -14.06
N GLY A 9 -8.53 -9.41 -14.19
CA GLY A 9 -9.60 -8.85 -15.01
C GLY A 9 -10.97 -8.53 -14.40
N ASP A 10 -11.19 -8.52 -13.09
CA ASP A 10 -12.49 -8.10 -12.53
C ASP A 10 -12.33 -6.97 -11.51
N PHE A 11 -12.48 -5.71 -11.95
CA PHE A 11 -12.39 -4.54 -11.05
C PHE A 11 -13.62 -4.35 -10.14
N SER A 12 -14.65 -5.19 -10.29
CA SER A 12 -15.94 -5.06 -9.58
C SER A 12 -16.07 -5.91 -8.30
N CYS A 13 -15.08 -6.76 -7.97
CA CYS A 13 -15.17 -7.56 -6.74
C CYS A 13 -14.75 -6.73 -5.50
N PRO A 14 -15.61 -6.57 -4.47
CA PRO A 14 -15.30 -5.78 -3.27
C PRO A 14 -14.09 -6.29 -2.48
N ASN A 15 -13.62 -7.50 -2.76
CA ASN A 15 -12.43 -8.10 -2.14
C ASN A 15 -11.12 -7.55 -2.76
N ILE A 16 -11.14 -7.06 -4.00
CA ILE A 16 -9.93 -6.60 -4.72
C ILE A 16 -9.50 -5.22 -4.25
N THR A 17 -10.43 -4.30 -4.01
CA THR A 17 -10.13 -2.95 -3.52
C THR A 17 -9.45 -3.01 -2.15
N SER A 18 -9.99 -3.79 -1.22
CA SER A 18 -9.40 -4.01 0.10
C SER A 18 -8.01 -4.65 0.02
N GLN A 19 -7.80 -5.62 -0.89
CA GLN A 19 -6.48 -6.19 -1.12
C GLN A 19 -5.47 -5.17 -1.69
N ARG A 20 -5.90 -4.28 -2.61
CA ARG A 20 -5.03 -3.21 -3.15
C ARG A 20 -4.66 -2.20 -2.07
N GLN A 21 -5.63 -1.74 -1.28
CA GLN A 21 -5.37 -0.84 -0.14
C GLN A 21 -4.39 -1.46 0.85
N ALA A 22 -4.54 -2.75 1.17
CA ALA A 22 -3.59 -3.44 2.03
C ALA A 22 -2.17 -3.40 1.45
N VAL A 23 -1.99 -3.61 0.13
CA VAL A 23 -0.67 -3.54 -0.54
C VAL A 23 -0.04 -2.16 -0.39
N ASP A 24 -0.84 -1.10 -0.47
CA ASP A 24 -0.37 0.26 -0.25
C ASP A 24 0.10 0.46 1.20
N VAL A 25 -0.67 -0.04 2.19
CA VAL A 25 -0.26 0.00 3.61
C VAL A 25 1.07 -0.72 3.85
N TRP A 26 1.33 -1.86 3.20
CA TRP A 26 2.64 -2.52 3.28
C TRP A 26 3.77 -1.62 2.78
N SER A 27 3.51 -0.93 1.66
CA SER A 27 4.47 -0.03 1.03
C SER A 27 4.74 1.19 1.93
N VAL A 28 3.69 1.76 2.54
CA VAL A 28 3.79 2.80 3.57
C VAL A 28 4.60 2.32 4.77
N GLY A 29 4.38 1.09 5.25
CA GLY A 29 5.18 0.49 6.32
C GLY A 29 6.67 0.43 5.97
N CYS A 30 7.02 0.05 4.73
CA CYS A 30 8.41 0.03 4.28
C CYS A 30 9.03 1.43 4.26
N ILE A 31 8.30 2.42 3.73
CA ILE A 31 8.73 3.83 3.70
C ILE A 31 8.90 4.37 5.12
N PHE A 32 7.95 4.10 6.01
CA PHE A 32 7.99 4.53 7.39
C PHE A 32 9.20 3.95 8.13
N ALA A 33 9.47 2.66 7.95
CA ALA A 33 10.67 2.02 8.49
C ALA A 33 11.96 2.61 7.92
N GLU A 34 11.98 2.96 6.64
CA GLU A 34 13.10 3.63 5.99
C GLU A 34 13.33 5.05 6.52
N ILE A 35 12.27 5.80 6.80
CA ILE A 35 12.37 7.12 7.44
C ILE A 35 13.03 7.00 8.83
N ILE A 36 12.61 6.00 9.63
CA ILE A 36 13.17 5.77 10.96
C ILE A 36 14.65 5.33 10.87
N THR A 37 14.97 4.44 9.93
CA THR A 37 16.31 3.83 9.82
C THR A 37 17.29 4.60 8.94
N ARG A 38 16.80 5.59 8.17
CA ARG A 38 17.54 6.40 7.17
C ARG A 38 18.23 5.59 6.08
N LYS A 39 17.74 4.38 5.81
CA LYS A 39 18.24 3.49 4.75
C LYS A 39 17.12 2.59 4.26
N PRO A 40 17.19 2.05 3.04
CA PRO A 40 16.16 1.14 2.55
C PRO A 40 15.99 -0.04 3.49
N PHE A 41 14.75 -0.31 3.90
CA PHE A 41 14.47 -1.25 4.99
C PHE A 41 14.68 -2.72 4.59
N PHE A 42 14.29 -3.06 3.35
CA PHE A 42 14.51 -4.37 2.74
C PHE A 42 15.39 -4.24 1.49
N GLN A 43 16.69 -4.50 1.63
CA GLN A 43 17.69 -4.38 0.56
C GLN A 43 17.95 -5.72 -0.15
N GLY A 44 16.94 -6.26 -0.81
CA GLY A 44 17.09 -7.47 -1.61
C GLY A 44 17.97 -7.23 -2.84
N LYS A 45 18.84 -8.21 -3.13
CA LYS A 45 19.71 -8.21 -4.32
C LYS A 45 19.05 -8.90 -5.50
N ASN A 46 18.05 -9.73 -5.21
CA ASN A 46 17.24 -10.49 -6.15
C ASN A 46 15.91 -10.87 -5.45
N PRO A 47 14.90 -11.36 -6.18
CA PRO A 47 13.60 -11.74 -5.61
C PRO A 47 13.66 -12.68 -4.40
N GLN A 48 14.55 -13.67 -4.43
CA GLN A 48 14.69 -14.68 -3.37
C GLN A 48 15.29 -14.08 -2.11
N HIS A 49 16.32 -13.24 -2.26
CA HIS A 49 16.93 -12.49 -1.18
C HIS A 49 15.93 -11.50 -0.57
N GLN A 50 15.14 -10.80 -1.40
CA GLN A 50 14.08 -9.91 -0.93
C GLN A 50 13.08 -10.65 -0.04
N LEU A 51 12.60 -11.83 -0.48
CA LEU A 51 11.67 -12.63 0.32
C LEU A 51 12.32 -13.13 1.61
N SER A 52 13.59 -13.53 1.55
CA SER A 52 14.33 -13.99 2.73
C SER A 52 14.44 -12.88 3.79
N LEU A 53 14.73 -11.65 3.38
CA LEU A 53 14.77 -10.48 4.27
C LEU A 53 13.40 -10.18 4.89
N ILE A 54 12.33 -10.31 4.11
CA ILE A 54 10.96 -10.09 4.61
C ILE A 54 10.62 -11.12 5.69
N VAL A 55 10.85 -12.41 5.41
CA VAL A 55 10.56 -13.50 6.36
C VAL A 55 11.43 -13.42 7.62
N GLU A 56 12.67 -12.93 7.51
CA GLU A 56 13.55 -12.71 8.66
C GLU A 56 12.95 -11.70 9.65
N VAL A 57 12.41 -10.59 9.13
CA VAL A 57 11.89 -9.48 9.92
C VAL A 57 10.48 -9.74 10.43
N VAL A 58 9.56 -10.10 9.54
CA VAL A 58 8.14 -10.28 9.86
C VAL A 58 7.88 -11.67 10.48
N GLY A 59 8.78 -12.62 10.25
CA GLY A 59 8.59 -14.01 10.66
C GLY A 59 7.87 -14.83 9.59
N CYS A 60 7.70 -16.10 9.90
CA CYS A 60 7.09 -17.09 9.02
C CYS A 60 5.65 -17.34 9.49
N PRO A 61 4.63 -17.13 8.64
CA PRO A 61 3.26 -17.52 8.99
C PRO A 61 3.17 -19.03 9.23
N PRO A 62 2.20 -19.49 10.04
CA PRO A 62 1.96 -20.92 10.26
C PRO A 62 1.64 -21.63 8.94
N ALA A 63 1.93 -22.94 8.87
CA ALA A 63 1.76 -23.72 7.64
C ALA A 63 0.32 -23.70 7.10
N SER A 64 -0.67 -23.53 7.97
CA SER A 64 -2.09 -23.39 7.63
C SER A 64 -2.45 -22.09 6.91
N GLU A 65 -1.60 -21.06 6.99
CA GLU A 65 -1.82 -19.75 6.38
C GLU A 65 -0.98 -19.53 5.12
N LEU A 66 -0.28 -20.57 4.65
CA LEU A 66 0.64 -20.51 3.51
C LEU A 66 -0.03 -20.75 2.16
N ASP A 67 -1.35 -20.86 2.12
CA ASP A 67 -2.10 -21.08 0.88
C ASP A 67 -1.78 -20.05 -0.19
N PHE A 68 -1.51 -18.79 0.18
CA PHE A 68 -1.16 -17.73 -0.77
C PHE A 68 0.21 -17.97 -1.47
N ALA A 69 1.14 -18.67 -0.82
CA ALA A 69 2.48 -18.95 -1.33
C ALA A 69 2.63 -20.39 -1.86
N SER A 70 1.61 -21.23 -1.70
CA SER A 70 1.58 -22.62 -2.15
C SER A 70 1.91 -22.78 -3.65
N HIS A 71 1.51 -21.80 -4.47
CA HIS A 71 1.75 -21.78 -5.91
C HIS A 71 3.13 -21.27 -6.33
N ILE A 72 3.98 -20.84 -5.40
CA ILE A 72 5.32 -20.31 -5.70
C ILE A 72 6.35 -21.22 -5.00
N PRO A 73 6.90 -22.25 -5.71
CA PRO A 73 7.77 -23.27 -5.10
C PRO A 73 8.98 -22.68 -4.38
N VAL A 74 9.57 -21.62 -4.95
CA VAL A 74 10.72 -20.91 -4.38
C VAL A 74 10.35 -20.18 -3.09
N ALA A 75 9.15 -19.59 -3.02
CA ALA A 75 8.69 -18.91 -1.82
C ALA A 75 8.45 -19.90 -0.68
N ARG A 76 7.83 -21.05 -1.00
CA ARG A 76 7.62 -22.14 -0.05
C ARG A 76 8.95 -22.64 0.54
N ASP A 77 9.94 -22.93 -0.29
CA ASP A 77 11.25 -23.42 0.16
C ASP A 77 11.99 -22.42 1.06
N ILE A 78 11.95 -21.12 0.74
CA ILE A 78 12.54 -20.06 1.59
C ILE A 78 11.85 -20.01 2.96
N ILE A 79 10.52 -20.09 2.97
CA ILE A 79 9.70 -20.06 4.18
C ILE A 79 9.95 -21.30 5.05
N GLU A 80 9.98 -22.50 4.46
CA GLU A 80 10.25 -23.76 5.15
C GLU A 80 11.65 -23.75 5.78
N ARG A 81 12.69 -23.37 5.02
CA ARG A 81 14.06 -23.25 5.54
C ARG A 81 14.17 -22.23 6.68
N ALA A 82 13.45 -21.12 6.60
CA ALA A 82 13.42 -20.13 7.67
C ALA A 82 12.79 -20.74 8.94
N ARG A 83 11.69 -21.48 8.80
CA ARG A 83 11.02 -22.16 9.92
C ARG A 83 11.93 -23.16 10.63
N ASP A 84 12.64 -24.01 9.89
CA ASP A 84 13.54 -25.03 10.44
C ASP A 84 14.68 -24.40 11.25
N LYS A 85 15.29 -23.32 10.73
CA LYS A 85 16.32 -22.55 11.44
C LYS A 85 15.82 -21.99 12.77
N HIS A 86 14.56 -21.55 12.83
CA HIS A 86 13.97 -21.00 14.04
C HIS A 86 13.59 -22.06 15.07
N GLN A 87 13.14 -23.24 14.65
CA GLN A 87 12.87 -24.36 15.56
C GLN A 87 14.15 -24.89 16.21
N GLU A 88 15.24 -25.01 15.44
CA GLU A 88 16.54 -25.46 15.96
C GLU A 88 17.16 -24.44 16.94
N ALA A 89 17.04 -23.14 16.65
CA ALA A 89 17.48 -22.08 17.57
C ALA A 89 16.65 -22.05 18.87
N GLY A 90 15.35 -22.33 18.80
CA GLY A 90 14.46 -22.43 19.96
C GLY A 90 14.77 -23.62 20.88
N ARG A 91 15.33 -24.71 20.35
CA ARG A 91 15.76 -25.88 21.14
C ARG A 91 17.00 -25.65 22.01
N LYS A 92 17.84 -24.67 21.66
CA LYS A 92 19.12 -24.39 22.36
C LYS A 92 19.03 -23.24 23.37
N SER A 93 17.91 -22.53 23.44
CA SER A 93 17.71 -21.38 24.33
C SER A 93 16.81 -21.76 25.50
N THR A 94 17.42 -22.22 26.60
CA THR A 94 16.76 -22.25 27.90
C THR A 94 16.78 -20.82 28.43
N SER A 95 15.59 -20.20 28.61
CA SER A 95 15.38 -18.82 29.07
C SER A 95 15.52 -17.73 28.01
N THR A 96 14.44 -17.46 27.28
CA THR A 96 13.72 -16.17 27.30
C THR A 96 12.50 -16.36 26.40
N SER A 97 11.33 -16.26 27.00
CA SER A 97 10.02 -16.33 26.37
C SER A 97 9.89 -15.51 25.07
N GLY A 98 9.38 -16.15 24.02
CA GLY A 98 8.40 -15.55 23.10
C GLY A 98 8.73 -14.20 22.43
N ARG A 99 9.89 -14.00 21.81
CA ARG A 99 10.02 -12.91 20.83
C ARG A 99 9.33 -13.31 19.52
N GLY A 100 8.03 -13.03 19.45
CA GLY A 100 7.24 -13.05 18.21
C GLY A 100 7.81 -12.10 17.15
N SER A 101 7.10 -11.96 16.03
CA SER A 101 7.46 -11.07 14.90
C SER A 101 7.91 -9.67 15.34
N THR A 102 7.25 -9.08 16.33
CA THR A 102 7.56 -7.76 16.91
C THR A 102 8.98 -7.67 17.49
N GLY A 103 9.50 -8.75 18.08
CA GLY A 103 10.85 -8.77 18.64
C GLY A 103 11.94 -8.75 17.57
N ARG A 104 11.67 -9.34 16.41
CA ARG A 104 12.58 -9.33 15.25
C ARG A 104 12.58 -7.97 14.57
N LEU A 105 11.40 -7.39 14.42
CA LEU A 105 11.23 -6.04 13.90
C LEU A 105 11.95 -5.00 14.77
N ARG A 106 11.83 -5.10 16.11
CA ARG A 106 12.56 -4.24 17.05
C ARG A 106 14.07 -4.26 16.82
N ASN A 107 14.66 -5.44 16.58
CA ASN A 107 16.11 -5.58 16.38
C ASN A 107 16.61 -4.88 15.09
N ARG A 108 15.70 -4.52 14.17
CA ARG A 108 16.01 -3.85 12.90
C ARG A 108 15.86 -2.33 12.98
N LEU A 109 15.27 -1.82 14.05
CA LEU A 109 15.11 -0.40 14.29
C LEU A 109 16.24 0.14 15.20
N PRO A 110 16.55 1.44 15.15
CA PRO A 110 17.44 2.08 16.10
C PRO A 110 16.93 1.95 17.54
N SER A 111 17.83 1.93 18.52
CA SER A 111 17.47 1.81 19.94
C SER A 111 16.59 2.95 20.46
N GLY A 112 16.67 4.13 19.84
CA GLY A 112 15.83 5.30 20.15
C GLY A 112 14.47 5.33 19.46
N ALA A 113 14.09 4.31 18.68
CA ALA A 113 12.79 4.28 18.02
C ALA A 113 11.66 4.16 19.05
N SER A 114 10.62 5.00 18.92
CA SER A 114 9.51 5.03 19.88
C SER A 114 8.78 3.67 19.92
N PRO A 115 8.25 3.27 21.10
CA PRO A 115 7.41 2.08 21.21
C PRO A 115 6.20 2.12 20.27
N GLU A 116 5.56 3.29 20.13
CA GLU A 116 4.36 3.51 19.32
C GLU A 116 4.69 3.40 17.81
N ALA A 117 5.88 3.84 17.38
CA ALA A 117 6.34 3.66 16.01
C ALA A 117 6.53 2.18 15.68
N LEU A 118 7.16 1.41 16.59
CA LEU A 118 7.32 -0.02 16.42
C LEU A 118 5.95 -0.72 16.35
N ASP A 119 5.02 -0.35 17.24
CA ASP A 119 3.70 -0.94 17.29
C ASP A 119 2.93 -0.70 15.98
N LEU A 120 2.89 0.56 15.50
CA LEU A 120 2.28 0.90 14.21
C LEU A 120 2.92 0.11 13.07
N LEU A 121 4.25 0.09 13.02
CA LEU A 121 4.99 -0.59 11.97
C LEU A 121 4.73 -2.10 11.98
N SER A 122 4.58 -2.70 13.16
CA SER A 122 4.27 -4.13 13.30
C SER A 122 2.88 -4.51 12.77
N LYS A 123 1.93 -3.57 12.83
CA LYS A 123 0.56 -3.73 12.29
C LYS A 123 0.49 -3.45 10.78
N MET A 124 1.38 -2.61 10.25
CA MET A 124 1.50 -2.37 8.80
C MET A 124 2.23 -3.52 8.08
N LEU A 125 3.30 -4.06 8.68
CA LEU A 125 4.14 -5.11 8.09
C LEU A 125 3.64 -6.51 8.45
N VAL A 126 2.36 -6.78 8.21
CA VAL A 126 1.74 -8.10 8.39
C VAL A 126 1.70 -8.84 7.04
N VAL A 127 2.07 -10.13 7.03
CA VAL A 127 2.13 -10.93 5.79
C VAL A 127 0.75 -11.08 5.18
N LYS A 128 -0.23 -11.49 5.97
CA LYS A 128 -1.61 -11.69 5.53
C LYS A 128 -2.28 -10.33 5.31
N PRO A 129 -2.71 -9.99 4.08
CA PRO A 129 -3.29 -8.67 3.79
C PRO A 129 -4.55 -8.36 4.61
N GLU A 130 -5.35 -9.37 4.92
CA GLU A 130 -6.62 -9.23 5.65
C GLU A 130 -6.42 -8.94 7.14
N ASP A 131 -5.25 -9.29 7.69
CA ASP A 131 -4.88 -9.01 9.08
C ASP A 131 -4.07 -7.71 9.20
N ARG A 132 -3.76 -7.08 8.05
CA ARG A 132 -3.05 -5.81 8.01
C ARG A 132 -4.00 -4.68 8.39
N LEU A 133 -3.48 -3.78 9.21
CA LEU A 133 -4.20 -2.60 9.64
C LEU A 133 -4.59 -1.72 8.43
N THR A 134 -5.82 -1.21 8.44
CA THR A 134 -6.36 -0.31 7.40
C THR A 134 -5.79 1.10 7.54
N VAL A 135 -5.97 1.95 6.52
CA VAL A 135 -5.48 3.34 6.57
C VAL A 135 -6.22 4.13 7.65
N GLU A 136 -7.53 3.91 7.78
CA GLU A 136 -8.38 4.54 8.79
C GLU A 136 -7.91 4.18 10.20
N GLN A 137 -7.65 2.89 10.44
CA GLN A 137 -7.06 2.42 11.70
C GLN A 137 -5.64 2.95 11.94
N ALA A 138 -4.88 3.26 10.88
CA ALA A 138 -3.55 3.85 11.00
C ALA A 138 -3.61 5.29 11.48
N LEU A 139 -4.54 6.07 10.92
CA LEU A 139 -4.76 7.47 11.28
C LEU A 139 -5.19 7.61 12.74
N GLU A 140 -6.01 6.68 13.25
CA GLU A 140 -6.41 6.62 14.66
C GLU A 140 -5.30 6.12 15.61
N HIS A 141 -4.16 5.68 15.10
CA HIS A 141 -3.11 5.06 15.91
C HIS A 141 -2.46 6.09 16.87
N PRO A 142 -2.11 5.70 18.12
CA PRO A 142 -1.48 6.61 19.09
C PRO A 142 -0.21 7.32 18.59
N TYR A 143 0.50 6.72 17.64
CA TYR A 143 1.68 7.31 17.01
C TYR A 143 1.36 8.58 16.18
N LEU A 144 0.16 8.67 15.61
CA LEU A 144 -0.29 9.79 14.78
C LEU A 144 -1.26 10.73 15.51
N LYS A 145 -1.49 10.51 16.82
CA LYS A 145 -2.48 11.22 17.62
C LYS A 145 -2.38 12.74 17.53
N ASP A 146 -1.16 13.28 17.50
CA ASP A 146 -0.93 14.73 17.47
C ASP A 146 -1.18 15.35 16.09
N LEU A 147 -1.30 14.53 15.04
CA LEU A 147 -1.52 14.94 13.65
C LEU A 147 -2.92 14.60 13.13
N HIS A 148 -3.62 13.67 13.78
CA HIS A 148 -4.90 13.17 13.31
C HIS A 148 -6.02 14.21 13.42
N SER A 149 -6.72 14.46 12.31
CA SER A 149 -7.86 15.38 12.25
C SER A 149 -8.88 14.90 11.21
N GLN A 150 -10.02 14.40 11.69
CA GLN A 150 -11.08 13.87 10.80
C GLN A 150 -11.62 14.91 9.80
N MET A 151 -11.59 16.20 10.15
CA MET A 151 -12.02 17.29 9.27
C MET A 151 -11.06 17.52 8.09
N GLU A 152 -9.79 17.17 8.26
CA GLU A 152 -8.73 17.34 7.25
C GLU A 152 -8.43 16.03 6.49
N GLU A 153 -9.17 14.96 6.79
CA GLU A 153 -9.01 13.60 6.23
C GLU A 153 -10.29 13.14 5.49
N PRO A 154 -10.76 13.85 4.44
CA PRO A 154 -11.99 13.50 3.75
C PRO A 154 -11.83 12.23 2.89
N SER A 155 -12.86 11.38 2.87
CA SER A 155 -12.96 10.29 1.92
C SER A 155 -13.42 10.79 0.54
N CYS A 156 -12.92 10.18 -0.54
CA CYS A 156 -13.43 10.45 -1.87
C CYS A 156 -14.85 9.88 -2.01
N ILE A 157 -15.85 10.75 -2.24
CA ILE A 157 -17.26 10.34 -2.41
C ILE A 157 -17.56 9.70 -3.77
N HIS A 158 -16.65 9.86 -4.73
CA HIS A 158 -16.76 9.30 -6.07
C HIS A 158 -15.64 8.29 -6.29
N PRO A 159 -15.95 6.98 -6.27
CA PRO A 159 -14.99 5.96 -6.66
C PRO A 159 -14.45 6.26 -8.06
N PHE A 160 -13.16 6.07 -8.25
CA PHE A 160 -12.54 6.23 -9.56
C PHE A 160 -13.02 5.13 -10.50
N ASP A 161 -13.56 5.51 -11.66
CA ASP A 161 -13.94 4.58 -12.71
C ASP A 161 -12.74 4.24 -13.60
N GLY A 162 -12.29 2.98 -13.51
CA GLY A 162 -11.19 2.43 -14.30
C GLY A 162 -11.61 1.76 -15.61
N SER A 163 -12.89 1.87 -16.01
CA SER A 163 -13.44 1.18 -17.19
C SER A 163 -12.70 1.48 -18.50
N PHE A 164 -11.98 2.60 -18.59
CA PHE A 164 -11.16 2.96 -19.75
C PHE A 164 -9.96 2.03 -19.98
N GLU A 165 -9.49 1.30 -18.95
CA GLU A 165 -8.37 0.34 -19.06
C GLU A 165 -8.81 -1.01 -19.63
N GLU A 166 -10.12 -1.27 -19.69
CA GLU A 166 -10.62 -2.47 -20.34
C GLU A 166 -10.22 -2.44 -21.82
N PRO A 167 -9.74 -3.55 -22.40
CA PRO A 167 -9.34 -3.61 -23.81
C PRO A 167 -10.58 -3.56 -24.71
N ILE A 168 -11.24 -2.41 -24.75
CA ILE A 168 -12.28 -2.09 -25.70
C ILE A 168 -11.54 -1.63 -26.95
N THR A 169 -11.21 -2.56 -27.84
CA THR A 169 -10.86 -2.20 -29.21
C THR A 169 -12.16 -2.11 -29.99
N PRO A 170 -12.63 -0.91 -30.39
CA PRO A 170 -13.61 -0.81 -31.46
C PRO A 170 -13.04 -1.58 -32.66
N LYS A 171 -13.85 -2.44 -33.29
CA LYS A 171 -13.41 -3.22 -34.45
C LYS A 171 -12.76 -2.31 -35.50
N GLY A 172 -11.44 -2.42 -35.66
CA GLY A 172 -10.67 -1.67 -36.67
C GLY A 172 -9.77 -0.54 -36.15
N CYS A 173 -9.77 -0.20 -34.86
CA CYS A 173 -8.81 0.75 -34.28
C CYS A 173 -7.77 0.04 -33.41
N SER A 174 -6.49 0.42 -33.53
CA SER A 174 -5.45 -0.02 -32.60
C SER A 174 -5.76 0.47 -31.19
N LEU A 175 -5.37 -0.30 -30.17
CA LEU A 175 -5.47 0.11 -28.75
C LEU A 175 -4.80 1.48 -28.53
N ASP A 176 -3.68 1.72 -29.19
CA ASP A 176 -2.92 2.97 -29.12
C ASP A 176 -3.71 4.17 -29.68
N ASP A 177 -4.52 3.95 -30.72
CA ASP A 177 -5.33 5.01 -31.34
C ASP A 177 -6.54 5.35 -30.46
N ASN A 178 -7.13 4.36 -29.80
CA ASN A 178 -8.22 4.59 -28.86
C ASN A 178 -7.74 5.35 -27.62
N ILE A 179 -6.59 4.97 -27.04
CA ILE A 179 -5.99 5.68 -25.91
C ILE A 179 -5.63 7.12 -26.30
N ARG A 180 -4.99 7.32 -27.48
CA ARG A 180 -4.68 8.66 -27.99
C ARG A 180 -5.93 9.53 -28.10
N ARG A 181 -7.02 8.99 -28.64
CA ARG A 181 -8.31 9.70 -28.75
C ARG A 181 -8.84 10.11 -27.38
N MET A 182 -8.88 9.19 -26.41
CA MET A 182 -9.33 9.49 -25.05
C MET A 182 -8.49 10.57 -24.37
N MET A 183 -7.17 10.57 -24.59
CA MET A 183 -6.28 11.63 -24.08
C MET A 183 -6.60 13.00 -24.68
N ILE A 184 -6.84 13.07 -25.99
CA ILE A 184 -7.18 14.33 -26.67
C ILE A 184 -8.52 14.88 -26.16
N GLU A 185 -9.54 14.02 -26.05
CA GLU A 185 -10.85 14.40 -25.53
C GLU A 185 -10.76 14.96 -24.11
N GLU A 186 -9.91 14.38 -23.26
CA GLU A 186 -9.70 14.88 -21.89
C GLU A 186 -8.95 16.22 -21.87
N MET A 187 -7.93 16.40 -22.73
CA MET A 187 -7.25 17.69 -22.89
C MET A 187 -8.21 18.80 -23.32
N GLU A 188 -9.12 18.52 -24.26
CA GLU A 188 -10.12 19.48 -24.72
C GLU A 188 -11.11 19.86 -23.61
N LYS A 189 -11.60 18.88 -22.83
CA LYS A 189 -12.47 19.14 -21.67
C LYS A 189 -11.81 20.05 -20.64
N LEU A 190 -10.54 19.80 -20.31
CA LEU A 190 -9.79 20.63 -19.36
C LEU A 190 -9.63 22.07 -19.86
N GLN A 191 -9.38 22.26 -21.15
CA GLN A 191 -9.29 23.59 -21.76
C GLN A 191 -10.64 24.33 -21.75
N GLN A 192 -11.74 23.64 -22.04
CA GLN A 192 -13.09 24.20 -22.00
C GLN A 192 -13.51 24.57 -20.56
N GLY A 193 -13.21 23.71 -19.59
CA GLY A 193 -13.43 24.00 -18.17
C GLY A 193 -12.66 25.23 -17.70
N ALA A 194 -11.38 25.35 -18.08
CA ALA A 194 -10.57 26.52 -17.76
C ALA A 194 -11.12 27.82 -18.40
N ALA A 195 -11.58 27.76 -19.65
CA ALA A 195 -12.19 28.91 -20.33
C ALA A 195 -13.48 29.39 -19.64
N THR A 196 -14.31 28.45 -19.18
CA THR A 196 -15.57 28.73 -18.50
C THR A 196 -15.35 29.34 -17.12
N SER A 197 -14.42 28.79 -16.33
CA SER A 197 -14.04 29.36 -15.02
C SER A 197 -13.40 30.76 -15.14
N HIS A 198 -12.61 31.02 -16.19
CA HIS A 198 -12.07 32.35 -16.45
C HIS A 198 -13.17 33.37 -16.77
N GLN A 199 -14.19 32.99 -17.54
CA GLN A 199 -15.32 33.85 -17.87
C GLN A 199 -16.19 34.18 -16.63
N GLU A 200 -16.43 33.20 -15.76
CA GLU A 200 -17.18 33.41 -14.51
C GLU A 200 -16.45 34.35 -13.56
N ILE A 201 -15.13 34.22 -13.41
CA ILE A 201 -14.31 35.12 -12.59
C ILE A 201 -14.31 36.55 -13.15
N THR A 202 -14.26 36.71 -14.47
CA THR A 202 -14.34 38.04 -15.10
C THR A 202 -15.72 38.68 -14.94
N ASN A 203 -16.80 37.89 -15.03
CA ASN A 203 -18.17 38.36 -14.86
C ASN A 203 -18.48 38.71 -13.39
N ALA A 204 -17.92 37.97 -12.43
CA ALA A 204 -18.05 38.28 -11.02
C ALA A 204 -17.34 39.60 -10.64
N LYS A 205 -16.18 39.89 -11.25
CA LYS A 205 -15.46 41.17 -11.04
C LYS A 205 -16.17 42.37 -11.67
N THR A 206 -16.83 42.22 -12.82
CA THR A 206 -17.60 43.31 -13.44
C THR A 206 -18.92 43.57 -12.71
N ALA A 207 -19.55 42.53 -12.16
CA ALA A 207 -20.74 42.67 -11.31
C ALA A 207 -20.43 43.38 -9.96
N SER A 208 -19.30 43.12 -9.33
CA SER A 208 -18.91 43.80 -8.08
C SER A 208 -18.53 45.27 -8.29
N THR A 209 -18.01 45.63 -9.47
CA THR A 209 -17.61 47.01 -9.79
C THR A 209 -18.82 47.90 -10.13
N SER A 210 -19.90 47.32 -10.67
CA SER A 210 -21.14 48.04 -10.98
C SER A 210 -22.10 48.21 -9.79
N ALA A 211 -21.91 47.45 -8.71
CA ALA A 211 -22.68 47.59 -7.47
C ALA A 211 -22.11 48.64 -6.47
N SER A 212 -20.95 49.22 -6.78
CA SER A 212 -20.26 50.21 -5.93
C SER A 212 -20.28 51.64 -6.53
N SER A 213 -21.14 51.90 -7.51
CA SER A 213 -21.36 53.22 -8.14
C SER A 213 -22.78 53.71 -7.94
#